data_AF-A0A6B3FX49-F1
#
_entry.id   AF-A0A6B3FX49-F1
#
_cell.length_a   1.000
_cell.length_b   1.000
_cell.length_c   1.000
_cell.angle_alpha   90.00
_cell.angle_beta   90.00
_cell.angle_gamma   90.00
#
_symmetry.space_group_name_H-M   'P 1'
#
loop_
_entity.id
_entity.type
_entity.pdbx_description
1 polymer ?
#
loop_
_entity_poly.entity_id
_entity_poly.type
_entity_poly.pdbx_seq_one_letter_code
_entity_poly.pdbx_strand_id
1 'polypeptide(L)'
;LFRNPALAATWRRLIAEASATGGADRDARIEAARTIWREGFVAEALVRQAAVPTLDTSGDRHTGTLTAADLADWSASYEAPVTYDWNGWTLAKAGGWSQGPAFLQQLALLPDELPPPGSADYVHLLVEGCKLAMADREAWYGDASDVPLDELLSAPYNTGRRALITDSASTELRPGSPGGRTPLLSA
;
A
#
# COMPACT_ATOMS: atom_id res chain seq x y z
N LEU A 1 30.42 4.13 -17.27
CA LEU A 1 29.88 4.51 -15.94
C LEU A 1 28.62 5.36 -16.16
N PHE A 2 27.44 4.84 -15.83
CA PHE A 2 26.19 5.61 -15.85
C PHE A 2 26.20 6.69 -14.76
N ARG A 3 25.69 7.89 -15.05
CA ARG A 3 25.71 9.05 -14.13
C ARG A 3 24.43 9.88 -14.29
N ASN A 4 23.97 10.47 -13.19
CA ASN A 4 22.96 11.53 -13.18
C ASN A 4 23.48 12.77 -12.41
N PRO A 5 24.26 13.64 -13.07
CA PRO A 5 24.84 14.82 -12.43
C PRO A 5 23.80 15.81 -11.89
N ALA A 6 22.62 15.90 -12.51
CA ALA A 6 21.53 16.77 -12.06
C ALA A 6 20.92 16.31 -10.73
N LEU A 7 20.67 15.01 -10.57
CA LEU A 7 20.24 14.44 -9.29
C LEU A 7 21.29 14.64 -8.21
N ALA A 8 22.58 14.47 -8.54
CA ALA A 8 23.67 14.74 -7.59
C ALA A 8 23.71 16.22 -7.17
N ALA A 9 23.49 17.15 -8.11
CA ALA A 9 23.42 18.58 -7.80
C ALA A 9 22.22 18.92 -6.89
N THR A 10 21.07 18.27 -7.11
CA THR A 10 19.87 18.41 -6.27
C THR A 10 20.16 18.08 -4.81
N TRP A 11 20.77 16.92 -4.53
CA TRP A 11 21.11 16.53 -3.17
C TRP A 11 22.18 17.43 -2.54
N ARG A 12 23.20 17.85 -3.30
CA ARG A 12 24.22 18.78 -2.79
C ARG A 12 23.61 20.12 -2.36
N ARG A 13 22.68 20.65 -3.16
CA ARG A 13 21.95 21.88 -2.83
C ARG A 13 21.09 21.70 -1.58
N LEU A 14 20.29 20.64 -1.53
CA LEU A 14 19.42 20.35 -0.38
C LEU A 14 20.23 20.22 0.93
N ILE A 15 21.35 19.49 0.90
CA ILE A 15 22.22 19.32 2.08
C ILE A 15 22.82 20.66 2.51
N ALA A 16 23.26 21.51 1.57
CA ALA A 16 23.84 22.80 1.88
C ALA A 16 22.82 23.76 2.53
N GLU A 17 21.62 23.89 1.94
CA GLU A 17 20.54 24.75 2.47
C GLU A 17 20.01 24.25 3.82
N ALA A 18 19.82 22.92 3.96
CA ALA A 18 19.39 22.32 5.23
C ALA A 18 20.44 22.51 6.34
N SER A 19 21.73 22.38 6.01
CA SER A 19 22.82 22.60 6.98
C SER A 19 22.96 24.06 7.39
N ALA A 20 22.73 25.00 6.48
CA ALA A 20 22.72 26.43 6.80
C ALA A 20 21.55 26.79 7.75
N THR A 21 20.39 26.14 7.57
CA THR A 21 19.18 26.40 8.37
C THR A 21 19.21 25.70 9.73
N GLY A 22 19.53 24.40 9.75
CA GLY A 22 19.54 23.58 10.97
C GLY A 22 20.83 23.68 11.81
N GLY A 23 21.88 24.31 11.27
CA GLY A 23 23.15 24.50 11.95
C GLY A 23 23.83 23.17 12.34
N ALA A 24 24.34 23.10 13.58
CA ALA A 24 25.03 21.91 14.08
C ALA A 24 24.08 20.78 14.53
N ASP A 25 22.79 21.09 14.74
CA ASP A 25 21.81 20.13 15.22
C ASP A 25 21.45 19.11 14.12
N ARG A 26 21.42 17.83 14.47
CA ARG A 26 21.14 16.76 13.52
C ARG A 26 19.68 16.77 13.06
N ASP A 27 18.76 16.87 14.01
CA ASP A 27 17.33 16.71 13.74
C ASP A 27 16.76 18.00 13.14
N ALA A 28 17.25 19.17 13.56
CA ALA A 28 16.92 20.44 12.93
C ALA A 28 17.31 20.49 11.43
N ARG A 29 18.44 19.85 11.05
CA ARG A 29 18.82 19.71 9.63
C ARG A 29 17.87 18.80 8.86
N ILE A 30 17.37 17.73 9.49
CA ILE A 30 16.37 16.84 8.88
C ILE A 30 15.05 17.59 8.68
N GLU A 31 14.58 18.33 9.69
CA GLU A 31 13.36 19.13 9.58
C GLU A 31 13.47 20.28 8.56
N ALA A 32 14.64 20.90 8.45
CA ALA A 32 14.91 21.87 7.39
C ALA A 32 14.85 21.22 6.00
N ALA A 33 15.43 20.03 5.83
CA ALA A 33 15.36 19.28 4.58
C ALA A 33 13.92 18.89 4.21
N ARG A 34 13.10 18.48 5.19
CA ARG A 34 11.67 18.21 4.99
C ARG A 34 10.95 19.47 4.49
N THR A 35 11.20 20.62 5.12
CA THR A 35 10.64 21.91 4.72
C THR A 35 11.06 22.31 3.30
N ILE A 36 12.35 22.21 2.96
CA ILE A 36 12.87 22.51 1.61
C ILE A 36 12.22 21.60 0.55
N TRP A 37 11.95 20.34 0.89
CA TRP A 37 11.25 19.43 -0.02
C TRP A 37 9.81 19.88 -0.28
N ARG A 38 9.04 20.18 0.77
CA ARG A 38 7.60 20.47 0.66
C ARG A 38 7.25 21.91 0.25
N GLU A 39 8.13 22.87 0.52
CA GLU A 39 7.87 24.30 0.29
C GLU A 39 8.99 25.00 -0.51
N GLY A 40 10.15 24.37 -0.68
CA GLY A 40 11.32 24.98 -1.32
C GLY A 40 11.48 24.68 -2.80
N PHE A 41 12.72 24.77 -3.28
CA PHE A 41 13.05 24.65 -4.72
C PHE A 41 12.62 23.32 -5.35
N VAL A 42 12.47 22.27 -4.54
CA VAL A 42 11.99 20.97 -5.00
C VAL A 42 10.48 21.03 -5.27
N ALA A 43 9.69 21.53 -4.32
CA ALA A 43 8.26 21.72 -4.48
C ALA A 43 7.93 22.61 -5.69
N GLU A 44 8.64 23.75 -5.82
CA GLU A 44 8.49 24.65 -6.97
C GLU A 44 8.73 23.93 -8.30
N ALA A 45 9.74 23.05 -8.36
CA ALA A 45 10.04 22.29 -9.56
C ALA A 45 8.99 21.22 -9.86
N LEU A 46 8.49 20.52 -8.83
CA LEU A 46 7.44 19.51 -8.96
C LEU A 46 6.13 20.12 -9.46
N VAL A 47 5.66 21.21 -8.85
CA VAL A 47 4.43 21.90 -9.24
C VAL A 47 4.55 22.48 -10.65
N ARG A 48 5.68 23.13 -10.96
CA ARG A 48 5.92 23.66 -12.31
C ARG A 48 5.90 22.54 -13.36
N GLN A 49 6.47 21.38 -13.05
CA GLN A 49 6.48 20.24 -13.97
C GLN A 49 5.10 19.60 -14.12
N ALA A 50 4.32 19.49 -13.03
CA ALA A 50 2.96 18.95 -13.07
C ALA A 50 2.03 19.78 -13.98
N ALA A 51 2.25 21.09 -14.05
CA ALA A 51 1.48 22.00 -14.92
C ALA A 51 1.84 21.91 -16.41
N VAL A 52 2.87 21.15 -16.81
CA VAL A 52 3.26 20.98 -18.22
C VAL A 52 2.38 19.91 -18.89
N PRO A 53 1.69 20.21 -20.02
CA PRO A 53 0.95 19.22 -20.78
C PRO A 53 1.83 18.06 -21.25
N THR A 54 1.67 16.91 -20.60
CA THR A 54 2.52 15.73 -20.77
C THR A 54 1.71 14.58 -21.34
N LEU A 55 2.25 13.90 -22.36
CA LEU A 55 1.60 12.74 -22.99
C LEU A 55 1.50 11.60 -21.98
N ASP A 56 0.32 11.00 -21.85
CA ASP A 56 0.10 9.82 -21.01
C ASP A 56 -0.54 8.65 -21.78
N THR A 57 -0.97 7.61 -21.05
CA THR A 57 -1.52 6.37 -21.62
C THR A 57 -2.84 6.55 -22.35
N SER A 58 -3.54 7.68 -22.20
CA SER A 58 -4.74 8.00 -22.99
C SER A 58 -4.41 8.31 -24.46
N GLY A 59 -3.16 8.68 -24.76
CA GLY A 59 -2.72 9.17 -26.07
C GLY A 59 -2.82 10.70 -26.21
N ASP A 60 -3.45 11.38 -25.26
CA ASP A 60 -3.54 12.83 -25.20
C ASP A 60 -2.53 13.43 -24.20
N ARG A 61 -2.36 14.75 -24.27
CA ARG A 61 -1.52 15.50 -23.33
C ARG A 61 -2.40 16.10 -22.23
N HIS A 62 -2.13 15.73 -20.99
CA HIS A 62 -2.84 16.23 -19.82
C HIS A 62 -1.92 17.01 -18.90
N THR A 63 -2.51 17.84 -18.05
CA THR A 63 -1.83 18.57 -16.97
C THR A 63 -2.22 17.95 -15.62
N GLY A 64 -1.27 17.82 -14.70
CA GLY A 64 -1.53 17.36 -13.35
C GLY A 64 -2.25 18.41 -12.50
N THR A 65 -3.00 17.95 -11.50
CA THR A 65 -3.73 18.80 -10.53
C THR A 65 -2.90 19.19 -9.31
N LEU A 66 -1.69 18.64 -9.16
CA LEU A 66 -0.79 18.85 -8.02
C LEU A 66 -0.48 20.34 -7.80
N THR A 67 -0.72 20.82 -6.58
CA THR A 67 -0.48 22.20 -6.15
C THR A 67 0.63 22.31 -5.11
N ALA A 68 1.07 23.53 -4.84
CA ALA A 68 2.01 23.80 -3.75
C ALA A 68 1.39 23.50 -2.36
N ALA A 69 0.08 23.71 -2.20
CA ALA A 69 -0.62 23.42 -0.95
C ALA A 69 -0.63 21.91 -0.65
N ASP A 70 -0.86 21.07 -1.66
CA ASP A 70 -0.82 19.61 -1.50
C ASP A 70 0.53 19.13 -0.94
N LEU A 71 1.63 19.72 -1.41
CA LEU A 71 2.98 19.38 -0.93
C LEU A 71 3.23 19.92 0.48
N ALA A 72 2.84 21.17 0.75
CA ALA A 72 3.07 21.84 2.03
C ALA A 72 2.28 21.19 3.19
N ASP A 73 1.04 20.77 2.92
CA ASP A 73 0.12 20.27 3.94
C ASP A 73 0.31 18.77 4.24
N TRP A 74 0.98 18.01 3.37
CA TRP A 74 1.19 16.58 3.55
C TRP A 74 2.38 16.26 4.47
N SER A 75 2.23 15.23 5.30
CA SER A 75 3.33 14.65 6.06
C SER A 75 3.14 13.15 6.26
N ALA A 76 4.25 12.41 6.27
CA ALA A 76 4.25 11.01 6.67
C ALA A 76 3.82 10.90 8.14
N SER A 77 2.95 9.93 8.43
CA SER A 77 2.41 9.66 9.76
C SER A 77 2.90 8.32 10.30
N TYR A 78 2.75 8.13 11.60
CA TYR A 78 2.90 6.83 12.25
C TYR A 78 1.52 6.24 12.51
N GLU A 79 1.40 4.93 12.38
CA GLU A 79 0.18 4.16 12.65
C GLU A 79 0.55 2.82 13.30
N ALA A 80 -0.42 2.19 13.97
CA ALA A 80 -0.25 0.82 14.44
C ALA A 80 -0.29 -0.15 13.23
N PRO A 81 0.55 -1.20 13.21
CA PRO A 81 0.44 -2.20 12.16
C PRO A 81 -0.84 -3.02 12.32
N VAL A 82 -1.36 -3.51 11.20
CA VAL A 82 -2.35 -4.60 11.21
C VAL A 82 -1.58 -5.88 11.50
N THR A 83 -2.02 -6.62 12.52
CA THR A 83 -1.35 -7.83 12.96
C THR A 83 -2.26 -9.05 12.87
N TYR A 84 -1.67 -10.20 12.56
CA TYR A 84 -2.37 -11.49 12.63
C TYR A 84 -1.45 -12.55 13.23
N ASP A 85 -1.98 -13.33 14.17
CA ASP A 85 -1.27 -14.42 14.82
C ASP A 85 -1.53 -15.72 14.07
N TRP A 86 -0.46 -16.42 13.71
CA TRP A 86 -0.54 -17.69 13.01
C TRP A 86 0.63 -18.61 13.39
N ASN A 87 0.30 -19.81 13.87
CA ASN A 87 1.27 -20.88 14.14
C ASN A 87 2.48 -20.46 15.00
N GLY A 88 2.24 -19.70 16.07
CA GLY A 88 3.30 -19.21 16.99
C GLY A 88 4.01 -17.94 16.54
N TRP A 89 3.63 -17.35 15.41
CA TRP A 89 4.16 -16.08 14.89
C TRP A 89 3.11 -14.99 14.93
N THR A 90 3.54 -13.74 15.13
CA THR A 90 2.73 -12.54 14.89
C THR A 90 3.29 -11.82 13.68
N LEU A 91 2.47 -11.65 12.64
CA LEU A 91 2.87 -10.97 11.42
C LEU A 91 2.30 -9.56 11.40
N ALA A 92 3.13 -8.56 11.14
CA ALA A 92 2.77 -7.15 11.14
C ALA A 92 2.85 -6.55 9.73
N LYS A 93 1.78 -5.89 9.28
CA LYS A 93 1.65 -5.25 7.95
C LYS A 93 1.11 -3.82 8.09
N ALA A 94 1.29 -3.00 7.06
CA ALA A 94 0.64 -1.68 6.97
C ALA A 94 -0.90 -1.82 6.86
N GLY A 95 -1.60 -0.70 7.05
CA GLY A 95 -3.07 -0.60 7.04
C GLY A 95 -3.76 -1.01 5.73
N GLY A 96 -5.10 -0.96 5.75
CA GLY A 96 -5.98 -1.27 4.62
C GLY A 96 -5.89 -0.30 3.43
N TRP A 97 -5.21 0.83 3.61
CA TRP A 97 -4.77 1.70 2.51
C TRP A 97 -3.70 1.03 1.62
N SER A 98 -3.04 0.00 2.15
CA SER A 98 -2.08 -0.86 1.43
C SER A 98 -2.67 -2.25 1.17
N GLN A 99 -2.04 -3.04 0.29
CA GLN A 99 -2.40 -4.45 0.12
C GLN A 99 -1.87 -5.37 1.24
N GLY A 100 -1.15 -4.84 2.23
CA GLY A 100 -0.50 -5.60 3.30
C GLY A 100 -1.42 -6.61 3.98
N PRO A 101 -2.64 -6.23 4.40
CA PRO A 101 -3.56 -7.13 5.09
C PRO A 101 -4.08 -8.30 4.22
N ALA A 102 -3.98 -8.24 2.88
CA ALA A 102 -4.35 -9.39 2.04
C ALA A 102 -3.43 -10.60 2.27
N PHE A 103 -2.18 -10.38 2.69
CA PHE A 103 -1.30 -11.46 3.13
C PHE A 103 -1.74 -12.06 4.47
N LEU A 104 -2.26 -11.22 5.38
CA LEU A 104 -2.80 -11.69 6.67
C LEU A 104 -4.08 -12.51 6.46
N GLN A 105 -4.96 -12.07 5.54
CA GLN A 105 -6.14 -12.84 5.15
C GLN A 105 -5.77 -14.20 4.54
N GLN A 106 -4.73 -14.27 3.70
CA GLN A 106 -4.26 -15.56 3.17
C GLN A 106 -3.87 -16.53 4.28
N LEU A 107 -3.24 -16.05 5.36
CA LEU A 107 -2.95 -16.88 6.54
C LEU A 107 -4.23 -17.27 7.30
N ALA A 108 -5.17 -16.33 7.46
CA ALA A 108 -6.44 -16.61 8.11
C ALA A 108 -7.30 -17.65 7.36
N LEU A 109 -7.12 -17.75 6.04
CA LEU A 109 -7.76 -18.76 5.19
C LEU A 109 -7.10 -20.14 5.26
N LEU A 110 -5.89 -20.27 5.81
CA LEU A 110 -5.24 -21.58 5.92
C LEU A 110 -5.95 -22.46 6.96
N PRO A 111 -6.07 -23.77 6.71
CA PRO A 111 -6.47 -24.73 7.75
C PRO A 111 -5.33 -24.96 8.76
N ASP A 112 -5.66 -25.60 9.88
CA ASP A 112 -4.67 -25.95 10.92
C ASP A 112 -3.66 -27.00 10.42
N GLU A 113 -4.12 -27.94 9.60
CA GLU A 113 -3.29 -28.96 8.96
C GLU A 113 -3.07 -28.62 7.48
N LEU A 114 -1.82 -28.33 7.12
CA LEU A 114 -1.44 -28.00 5.74
C LEU A 114 -1.04 -29.25 4.95
N PRO A 115 -1.31 -29.28 3.62
CA PRO A 115 -0.72 -30.27 2.73
C PRO A 115 0.81 -30.20 2.74
N PRO A 116 1.52 -31.26 2.28
CA PRO A 116 2.98 -31.28 2.25
C PRO A 116 3.55 -30.06 1.51
N PRO A 117 4.49 -29.31 2.09
CA PRO A 117 5.05 -28.12 1.45
C PRO A 117 5.59 -28.42 0.05
N GLY A 118 5.17 -27.61 -0.93
CA GLY A 118 5.57 -27.75 -2.33
C GLY A 118 4.82 -28.83 -3.13
N SER A 119 3.89 -29.57 -2.51
CA SER A 119 2.96 -30.43 -3.25
C SER A 119 1.98 -29.63 -4.11
N ALA A 120 1.33 -30.31 -5.07
CA ALA A 120 0.29 -29.70 -5.89
C ALA A 120 -0.88 -29.18 -5.02
N ASP A 121 -1.32 -29.96 -4.04
CA ASP A 121 -2.41 -29.58 -3.12
C ASP A 121 -2.05 -28.35 -2.29
N TYR A 122 -0.79 -28.23 -1.85
CA TYR A 122 -0.29 -27.05 -1.14
C TYR A 122 -0.35 -25.81 -2.03
N VAL A 123 0.16 -25.90 -3.26
CA VAL A 123 0.15 -24.78 -4.21
C VAL A 123 -1.28 -24.39 -4.58
N HIS A 124 -2.15 -25.37 -4.84
CA HIS A 124 -3.56 -25.15 -5.16
C HIS A 124 -4.28 -24.40 -4.03
N LEU A 125 -4.12 -24.87 -2.78
CA LEU A 125 -4.66 -24.21 -1.60
C LEU A 125 -4.23 -22.74 -1.51
N LEU A 126 -2.94 -22.46 -1.70
CA LEU A 126 -2.41 -21.09 -1.65
C LEU A 126 -2.90 -20.21 -2.80
N VAL A 127 -3.01 -20.76 -4.01
CA VAL A 127 -3.51 -20.03 -5.18
C VAL A 127 -4.97 -19.64 -4.99
N GLU A 128 -5.83 -20.58 -4.60
CA GLU A 128 -7.25 -20.29 -4.38
C GLU A 128 -7.48 -19.39 -3.17
N GLY A 129 -6.72 -19.56 -2.08
CA GLY A 129 -6.74 -18.66 -0.93
C GLY A 129 -6.30 -17.23 -1.30
N CYS A 130 -5.27 -17.10 -2.15
CA CYS A 130 -4.84 -15.80 -2.68
C CYS A 130 -5.93 -15.13 -3.51
N LYS A 131 -6.61 -15.87 -4.41
CA LYS A 131 -7.74 -15.32 -5.19
C LYS A 131 -8.85 -14.77 -4.30
N LEU A 132 -9.20 -15.49 -3.22
CA LEU A 132 -10.20 -15.03 -2.26
C LEU A 132 -9.75 -13.76 -1.52
N ALA A 133 -8.53 -13.74 -0.97
CA ALA A 133 -8.00 -12.56 -0.28
C ALA A 133 -7.86 -11.34 -1.21
N MET A 134 -7.46 -11.56 -2.47
CA MET A 134 -7.37 -10.48 -3.46
C MET A 134 -8.75 -9.97 -3.88
N ALA A 135 -9.77 -10.82 -3.88
CA ALA A 135 -11.15 -10.38 -4.10
C ALA A 135 -11.64 -9.48 -2.95
N ASP A 136 -11.29 -9.81 -1.70
CA ASP A 136 -11.62 -8.94 -0.56
C ASP A 136 -10.85 -7.62 -0.62
N ARG A 137 -9.57 -7.65 -0.99
CA ARG A 137 -8.79 -6.42 -1.23
C ARG A 137 -9.50 -5.52 -2.24
N GLU A 138 -9.88 -6.06 -3.39
CA GLU A 138 -10.53 -5.26 -4.44
C GLU A 138 -11.86 -4.67 -3.99
N ALA A 139 -12.64 -5.40 -3.19
CA ALA A 139 -13.95 -4.97 -2.74
C ALA A 139 -13.95 -4.02 -1.53
N TRP A 140 -12.89 -4.04 -0.72
CA TRP A 140 -12.93 -3.44 0.62
C TRP A 140 -11.75 -2.54 0.96
N TYR A 141 -10.61 -2.63 0.26
CA TYR A 141 -9.40 -1.91 0.65
C TYR A 141 -9.33 -0.54 -0.03
N GLY A 142 -8.66 0.39 0.63
CA GLY A 142 -8.49 1.75 0.14
C GLY A 142 -8.33 2.73 1.31
N ASP A 143 -8.26 4.01 0.95
CA ASP A 143 -8.15 5.12 1.89
C ASP A 143 -9.33 6.12 1.77
N ALA A 144 -10.34 5.76 0.97
CA ALA A 144 -11.54 6.58 0.77
C ALA A 144 -12.66 6.27 1.79
N SER A 145 -12.58 5.12 2.48
CA SER A 145 -13.56 4.65 3.46
C SER A 145 -12.91 3.66 4.44
N ASP A 146 -13.54 3.45 5.59
CA ASP A 146 -13.09 2.49 6.59
C ASP A 146 -13.05 1.05 6.04
N VAL A 147 -11.94 0.36 6.29
CA VAL A 147 -11.74 -1.04 5.90
C VAL A 147 -12.10 -1.97 7.08
N PRO A 148 -13.02 -2.95 6.92
CA PRO A 148 -13.47 -3.80 8.02
C PRO A 148 -12.48 -4.94 8.35
N LEU A 149 -11.24 -4.58 8.71
CA LEU A 149 -10.12 -5.51 8.88
C LEU A 149 -10.37 -6.57 9.97
N ASP A 150 -10.95 -6.19 11.11
CA ASP A 150 -11.20 -7.12 12.22
C ASP A 150 -12.12 -8.27 11.78
N GLU A 151 -13.14 -7.97 10.99
CA GLU A 151 -14.08 -8.97 10.49
C GLU A 151 -13.45 -9.81 9.38
N LEU A 152 -12.72 -9.18 8.45
CA LEU A 152 -11.98 -9.83 7.38
C LEU A 152 -10.91 -10.81 7.89
N LEU A 153 -10.36 -10.58 9.08
CA LEU A 153 -9.38 -11.44 9.75
C LEU A 153 -10.00 -12.37 10.80
N SER A 154 -11.30 -12.25 11.06
CA SER A 154 -11.98 -13.06 12.08
C SER A 154 -12.07 -14.54 11.69
N ALA A 155 -11.99 -15.43 12.70
CA ALA A 155 -12.14 -16.87 12.48
C ALA A 155 -13.52 -17.28 11.90
N PRO A 156 -14.67 -16.70 12.32
CA PRO A 156 -15.97 -17.02 11.73
C PRO A 156 -16.04 -16.70 10.23
N TYR A 157 -15.53 -15.53 9.83
CA TYR A 157 -15.49 -15.14 8.42
C TYR A 157 -14.62 -16.11 7.61
N ASN A 158 -13.39 -16.35 8.06
CA ASN A 158 -12.44 -17.17 7.31
C ASN A 158 -12.80 -18.66 7.29
N THR A 159 -13.54 -19.15 8.29
CA THR A 159 -14.12 -20.50 8.25
C THR A 159 -15.09 -20.67 7.08
N GLY A 160 -16.02 -19.72 6.90
CA GLY A 160 -16.95 -19.74 5.76
C GLY A 160 -16.23 -19.55 4.42
N ARG A 161 -15.22 -18.67 4.38
CA ARG A 161 -14.46 -18.37 3.16
C ARG A 161 -13.61 -19.56 2.70
N ARG A 162 -12.97 -20.29 3.61
CA ARG A 162 -12.15 -21.47 3.29
C ARG A 162 -12.95 -22.56 2.59
N ALA A 163 -14.24 -22.70 2.90
CA ALA A 163 -15.11 -23.66 2.23
C ALA A 163 -15.32 -23.38 0.72
N LEU A 164 -14.94 -22.19 0.24
CA LEU A 164 -14.98 -21.83 -1.18
C LEU A 164 -13.77 -22.33 -1.98
N ILE A 165 -12.78 -22.91 -1.30
CA ILE A 165 -11.62 -23.58 -1.90
C ILE A 165 -12.01 -25.03 -2.14
N THR A 166 -12.20 -25.38 -3.40
CA THR A 166 -12.58 -26.74 -3.85
C THR A 166 -11.47 -27.32 -4.73
N ASP A 167 -11.64 -28.55 -5.23
CA ASP A 167 -10.67 -29.19 -6.12
C ASP A 167 -10.53 -28.51 -7.50
N SER A 168 -11.45 -27.60 -7.84
CA SER A 168 -11.44 -26.87 -9.11
C SER A 168 -10.96 -25.44 -8.94
N ALA A 169 -10.05 -25.02 -9.82
CA ALA A 169 -9.54 -23.66 -9.81
C ALA A 169 -10.62 -22.63 -10.20
N SER A 170 -10.82 -21.61 -9.37
CA SER A 170 -11.77 -20.54 -9.63
C SER A 170 -11.25 -19.60 -10.73
N THR A 171 -12.15 -19.20 -11.63
CA THR A 171 -11.95 -18.12 -12.61
C THR A 171 -12.71 -16.84 -12.24
N GLU A 172 -13.41 -16.86 -11.11
CA GLU A 172 -14.27 -15.77 -10.64
C GLU A 172 -13.59 -14.90 -9.60
N LEU A 173 -13.96 -13.61 -9.58
CA LEU A 173 -13.67 -12.68 -8.49
C LEU A 173 -14.80 -12.78 -7.46
N ARG A 174 -14.51 -13.35 -6.29
CA ARG A 174 -15.51 -13.69 -5.27
C ARG A 174 -15.24 -12.96 -3.95
N PRO A 175 -15.52 -11.65 -3.85
CA PRO A 175 -15.39 -10.95 -2.57
C PRO A 175 -16.40 -11.50 -1.55
N GLY A 176 -16.02 -11.55 -0.29
CA GLY A 176 -16.95 -11.91 0.78
C GLY A 176 -17.71 -10.69 1.31
N SER A 177 -18.60 -10.95 2.27
CA SER A 177 -19.46 -9.95 2.91
C SER A 177 -19.15 -9.86 4.41
N PRO A 178 -18.02 -9.26 4.83
CA PRO A 178 -17.72 -9.04 6.24
C PRO A 178 -18.90 -8.27 6.88
N GLY A 179 -19.47 -8.85 7.94
CA GLY A 179 -20.59 -8.24 8.67
C GLY A 179 -21.88 -8.14 7.85
N GLY A 180 -22.00 -8.92 6.77
CA GLY A 180 -23.15 -8.87 5.85
C GLY A 180 -23.14 -7.67 4.91
N ARG A 181 -22.04 -6.89 4.86
CA ARG A 181 -21.92 -5.74 3.94
C ARG A 181 -21.89 -6.19 2.48
N THR A 182 -22.42 -5.35 1.59
CA THR A 182 -22.37 -5.58 0.13
C THR A 182 -21.02 -5.14 -0.43
N PRO A 183 -20.28 -6.02 -1.15
CA PRO A 183 -18.97 -5.68 -1.71
C PRO A 183 -19.09 -4.59 -2.78
N LEU A 184 -18.10 -3.68 -2.80
CA LEU A 184 -18.02 -2.58 -3.76
C LEU A 184 -16.88 -2.87 -4.75
N LEU A 185 -17.22 -3.27 -5.96
CA LEU A 185 -16.25 -3.46 -7.03
C LEU A 185 -16.27 -2.25 -7.97
N SER A 186 -15.09 -1.85 -8.44
CA SER A 186 -15.00 -0.89 -9.54
C SER A 186 -15.65 -1.48 -10.80
N ALA A 187 -16.45 -0.65 -11.49
CA ALA A 187 -17.17 -1.03 -12.70
C ALA A 187 -16.28 -1.01 -13.94
#